data_AF-A0A1Q5H5P6-F1
#
_entry.id   AF-A0A1Q5H5P6-F1
#
_cell.length_a   1.000
_cell.length_b   1.000
_cell.length_c   1.000
_cell.angle_alpha   90.00
_cell.angle_beta   90.00
_cell.angle_gamma   90.00
#
_symmetry.space_group_name_H-M   'P 1'
#
loop_
_entity.id
_entity.type
_entity.pdbx_description
1 polymer ?
#
loop_
_entity_poly.entity_id
_entity_poly.type
_entity_poly.pdbx_seq_one_letter_code
_entity_poly.pdbx_strand_id
1 'polypeptide(L)'
;MSPRERFVIHLPVVAGDLAGAVRLARVVARWSGVLAQADPGETTVSAEDEQGVRHRVFCDLRMGDGRRCLLRADHDGPCARRLLR
;
A
#
# COMPACT_ATOMS: atom_id res chain seq x y z
N MET A 1 -7.37 22.73 14.86
CA MET A 1 -7.33 21.33 15.33
C MET A 1 -5.87 20.90 15.26
N SER A 2 -5.19 20.72 16.40
CA SER A 2 -3.79 20.25 16.40
C SER A 2 -3.72 18.94 15.60
N PRO A 3 -2.75 18.77 14.67
CA PRO A 3 -2.62 17.51 13.96
C PRO A 3 -2.45 16.41 15.00
N ARG A 4 -3.43 15.51 15.09
CA ARG A 4 -3.32 14.33 15.94
C ARG A 4 -2.06 13.59 15.52
N GLU A 5 -1.25 13.21 16.50
CA GLU A 5 -0.07 12.39 16.28
C GLU A 5 -0.47 11.11 15.53
N ARG A 6 0.29 10.77 14.48
CA ARG A 6 0.02 9.60 13.64
C ARG A 6 1.09 8.56 13.91
N PHE A 7 0.67 7.39 14.35
CA PHE A 7 1.53 6.22 14.54
C PHE A 7 1.40 5.27 13.35
N VAL A 8 2.46 4.53 13.03
CA VAL A 8 2.49 3.53 11.96
C VAL A 8 2.95 2.18 12.52
N ILE A 9 2.46 1.09 11.95
CA ILE A 9 2.84 -0.27 12.34
C ILE A 9 3.93 -0.75 11.39
N HIS A 10 5.10 -1.08 11.95
CA HIS A 10 6.15 -1.80 11.23
C HIS A 10 5.98 -3.30 11.51
N LEU A 11 5.76 -4.08 10.47
CA LEU A 11 5.64 -5.53 10.53
C LEU A 11 6.73 -6.15 9.64
N PRO A 12 7.86 -6.62 10.22
CA PRO A 12 8.92 -7.27 9.46
C PRO A 12 8.40 -8.54 8.78
N VAL A 13 8.77 -8.74 7.52
CA VAL A 13 8.46 -9.94 6.73
C VAL A 13 9.68 -10.30 5.89
N VAL A 14 9.88 -11.60 5.64
CA VAL A 14 10.96 -12.09 4.79
C VAL A 14 10.42 -12.38 3.39
N ALA A 15 11.06 -11.82 2.38
CA ALA A 15 10.80 -12.08 0.97
C ALA A 15 12.12 -12.22 0.21
N GLY A 16 12.14 -13.04 -0.84
CA GLY A 16 13.36 -13.28 -1.61
C GLY A 16 13.86 -12.09 -2.44
N ASP A 17 12.95 -11.16 -2.78
CA ASP A 17 13.25 -9.95 -3.55
C ASP A 17 12.18 -8.86 -3.32
N LEU A 18 12.45 -7.65 -3.81
CA LEU A 18 11.51 -6.51 -3.73
C LEU A 18 10.18 -6.83 -4.41
N ALA A 19 10.21 -7.49 -5.57
CA ALA A 19 9.00 -7.82 -6.31
C ALA A 19 8.09 -8.78 -5.50
N GLY A 20 8.67 -9.75 -4.81
CA GLY A 20 8.02 -10.69 -3.89
C GLY A 20 7.48 -9.98 -2.66
N ALA A 21 8.26 -9.07 -2.08
CA ALA A 21 7.82 -8.24 -0.96
C ALA A 21 6.59 -7.39 -1.36
N VAL A 22 6.61 -6.74 -2.54
CA VAL A 22 5.45 -5.97 -3.06
C VAL A 22 4.23 -6.86 -3.30
N ARG A 23 4.41 -8.10 -3.80
CA ARG A 23 3.30 -9.05 -3.96
C ARG A 23 2.69 -9.44 -2.61
N LEU A 24 3.52 -9.79 -1.62
CA LEU A 24 3.07 -10.15 -0.27
C LEU A 24 2.38 -8.97 0.41
N ALA A 25 3.00 -7.78 0.38
CA ALA A 25 2.45 -6.57 0.97
C ALA A 25 1.07 -6.23 0.40
N ARG A 26 0.82 -6.53 -0.88
CA ARG A 26 -0.51 -6.35 -1.47
C ARG A 26 -1.57 -7.28 -0.90
N VAL A 27 -1.20 -8.54 -0.64
CA VAL A 27 -2.11 -9.50 0.01
C VAL A 27 -2.42 -9.03 1.42
N VAL A 28 -1.39 -8.67 2.19
CA VAL A 28 -1.52 -8.16 3.56
C VAL A 28 -2.37 -6.88 3.61
N ALA A 29 -2.12 -5.93 2.71
CA ALA A 29 -2.88 -4.68 2.63
C ALA A 29 -4.35 -4.90 2.26
N ARG A 30 -4.66 -5.90 1.42
CA ARG A 30 -6.05 -6.25 1.11
C ARG A 30 -6.73 -6.88 2.31
N TRP A 31 -6.05 -7.79 3.00
CA TRP A 31 -6.56 -8.42 4.22
C TRP A 31 -6.77 -7.41 5.35
N SER A 32 -5.85 -6.45 5.52
CA SER A 32 -5.96 -5.42 6.56
C SER A 32 -7.11 -4.44 6.33
N GLY A 33 -7.75 -4.45 5.15
CA GLY A 33 -8.97 -3.69 4.88
C GLY A 33 -10.16 -4.03 5.79
N VAL A 34 -10.08 -5.12 6.58
CA VAL A 34 -11.04 -5.40 7.66
C VAL A 34 -10.91 -4.44 8.85
N LEU A 35 -9.77 -3.76 8.98
CA LEU A 35 -9.51 -2.76 10.02
C LEU A 35 -9.90 -1.38 9.48
N ALA A 36 -10.83 -0.69 10.14
CA ALA A 36 -11.28 0.64 9.74
C ALA A 36 -10.15 1.71 9.77
N GLN A 37 -9.07 1.42 10.49
CA GLN A 37 -7.89 2.28 10.64
C GLN A 37 -6.86 2.09 9.52
N ALA A 38 -6.94 1.00 8.74
CA ALA A 38 -5.98 0.73 7.69
C ALA A 38 -6.31 1.54 6.42
N ASP A 39 -5.28 2.13 5.81
CA ASP A 39 -5.33 2.63 4.44
C ASP A 39 -4.47 1.75 3.54
N PRO A 40 -5.05 0.75 2.85
CA PRO A 40 -4.31 -0.11 1.95
C PRO A 40 -3.59 0.65 0.83
N GLY A 41 -4.14 1.79 0.37
CA GLY A 41 -3.56 2.58 -0.74
C GLY A 41 -2.20 3.17 -0.40
N GLU A 42 -1.99 3.50 0.87
CA GLU A 42 -0.74 4.09 1.39
C GLU A 42 0.31 3.00 1.76
N THR A 43 0.07 1.74 1.41
CA THR A 43 1.02 0.64 1.70
C THR A 43 2.32 0.81 0.93
N THR A 44 3.44 0.70 1.64
CA THR A 44 4.79 0.75 1.09
C THR A 44 5.64 -0.42 1.55
N VAL A 45 6.64 -0.78 0.75
CA VAL A 45 7.70 -1.73 1.09
C VAL A 45 9.04 -1.00 1.10
N SER A 46 9.97 -1.42 1.94
CA SER A 46 11.36 -0.97 1.96
C SER A 46 12.27 -2.18 2.21
N ALA A 47 13.56 -2.04 1.92
CA ALA A 47 14.54 -2.93 2.55
C ALA A 47 14.58 -2.67 4.06
N GLU A 48 15.02 -3.66 4.84
CA GLU A 48 15.09 -3.56 6.30
C GLU A 48 16.07 -2.47 6.75
N ASP A 49 17.24 -2.40 6.10
CA ASP A 49 18.29 -1.42 6.39
C ASP A 49 18.06 -0.05 5.72
N GLU A 50 17.05 0.06 4.85
CA GLU A 50 16.77 1.27 4.07
C GLU A 50 15.30 1.71 4.18
N GLN A 51 14.75 1.76 5.40
CA GLN A 51 13.33 2.08 5.64
C GLN A 51 12.89 3.47 5.15
N GLY A 52 13.83 4.38 4.92
CA GLY A 52 13.58 5.67 4.27
C GLY A 52 13.22 5.56 2.78
N VAL A 53 13.60 4.46 2.12
CA VAL A 53 13.33 4.19 0.70
C VAL A 53 12.05 3.38 0.58
N ARG A 54 10.94 4.07 0.29
CA ARG A 54 9.60 3.49 0.29
C ARG A 54 9.10 3.24 -1.13
N HIS A 55 8.97 1.97 -1.49
CA HIS A 55 8.36 1.51 -2.74
C HIS A 55 6.85 1.40 -2.56
N ARG A 56 6.06 2.07 -3.41
CA ARG A 56 4.59 1.97 -3.35
C ARG A 56 4.11 0.59 -3.80
N VAL A 57 3.11 0.05 -3.10
CA VAL A 57 2.47 -1.22 -3.49
C VAL A 57 1.34 -1.03 -4.49
N PHE A 58 0.64 0.09 -4.37
CA PHE A 58 -0.49 0.49 -5.21
C PHE A 58 -0.20 1.82 -5.93
N CYS A 59 -0.90 2.06 -7.03
CA CYS A 59 -0.85 3.34 -7.73
C CYS A 59 -1.30 4.51 -6.84
N ASP A 60 -2.40 4.32 -6.09
CA ASP A 60 -2.87 5.26 -5.08
C ASP A 60 -3.29 6.65 -5.63
N LEU A 61 -3.31 6.84 -6.95
CA LEU A 61 -3.79 8.07 -7.56
C LEU A 61 -5.26 8.32 -7.19
N ARG A 62 -5.57 9.55 -6.79
CA ARG A 62 -6.96 9.99 -6.54
C ARG A 62 -7.71 10.11 -7.86
N MET A 63 -8.83 9.41 -7.96
CA MET A 63 -9.73 9.43 -9.11
C MET A 63 -10.85 10.47 -8.91
N GLY A 64 -11.60 10.79 -9.97
CA GLY A 64 -12.64 11.83 -9.95
C GLY A 64 -13.80 11.60 -8.99
N ASP A 65 -13.95 10.37 -8.47
CA ASP A 65 -14.93 10.00 -7.44
C ASP A 65 -14.38 10.14 -6.01
N GLY A 66 -13.18 10.72 -5.84
CA GLY A 66 -12.49 10.88 -4.56
C GLY A 66 -11.85 9.60 -4.02
N ARG A 67 -11.99 8.47 -4.71
CA ARG A 67 -11.42 7.17 -4.32
C ARG A 67 -10.00 7.03 -4.91
N ARG A 68 -9.18 6.17 -4.31
CA ARG A 68 -7.81 5.90 -4.78
C ARG A 68 -7.77 4.68 -5.72
N CYS A 69 -6.87 4.71 -6.70
CA CYS A 69 -6.56 3.58 -7.55
C CYS A 69 -5.93 2.43 -6.73
N LEU A 70 -6.41 1.21 -6.91
CA LEU A 70 -5.93 0.01 -6.20
C LEU A 70 -5.29 -1.03 -7.12
N LEU A 71 -4.89 -0.60 -8.32
CA LEU A 71 -4.02 -1.36 -9.22
C LEU A 71 -2.56 -1.31 -8.72
N ARG A 72 -1.68 -2.11 -9.34
CA ARG A 72 -0.24 -2.11 -9.02
C ARG A 72 0.32 -0.69 -9.14
N ALA A 73 1.34 -0.34 -8.36
CA ALA A 73 2.18 0.80 -8.72
C ALA A 73 2.67 0.62 -10.17
N ASP A 74 2.75 1.73 -10.91
CA ASP A 74 3.19 1.78 -12.31
C ASP A 74 2.41 0.84 -13.25
N HIS A 75 1.12 0.64 -12.99
CA HIS A 75 0.27 -0.13 -13.91
C HIS A 75 0.06 0.61 -15.23
N ASP A 76 -0.07 -0.15 -16.31
CA ASP A 76 -0.54 0.37 -17.59
C ASP A 76 -2.05 0.60 -17.59
N GLY A 77 -2.51 1.44 -18.51
CA GLY A 77 -3.93 1.72 -18.71
C GLY A 77 -4.56 2.63 -17.65
N PRO A 78 -5.89 2.86 -17.74
CA PRO A 78 -6.58 3.80 -16.85
C PRO A 78 -6.61 3.30 -15.40
N CYS A 79 -6.54 4.23 -14.45
CA CYS A 79 -6.72 3.95 -13.03
C CYS A 79 -8.07 3.28 -12.75
N ALA A 80 -8.06 2.31 -11.83
CA ALA A 80 -9.25 1.59 -11.44
C ALA A 80 -9.23 1.17 -9.96
N ARG A 81 -10.42 1.03 -9.38
CA ARG A 81 -10.61 0.47 -8.03
C ARG A 81 -10.85 -1.04 -8.12
N ARG A 82 -9.82 -1.84 -8.42
CA ARG A 82 -9.93 -3.31 -8.31
C ARG A 82 -9.71 -3.79 -6.88
N LEU A 83 -10.79 -3.92 -6.14
CA LEU A 83 -10.89 -4.88 -5.04
C LEU A 83 -11.71 -6.06 -5.57
N LEU A 84 -11.06 -6.97 -6.31
CA LEU A 84 -11.66 -8.28 -6.54
C LEU A 84 -11.82 -8.93 -5.16
N ARG A 85 -13.04 -9.38 -4.86
CA ARG A 85 -13.33 -10.24 -3.70
C ARG A 85 -12.52 -11.53 -3.81
#